data_AF-A0A382PJR9-F1
#
_entry.id   AF-A0A382PJR9-F1
#
_cell.length_a   1.000
_cell.length_b   1.000
_cell.length_c   1.000
_cell.angle_alpha   90.00
_cell.angle_beta   90.00
_cell.angle_gamma   90.00
#
_symmetry.space_group_name_H-M   'P 1'
#
loop_
_entity.id
_entity.type
_entity.pdbx_description
1 polymer ?
#
loop_
_entity_poly.entity_id
_entity_poly.type
_entity_poly.pdbx_seq_one_letter_code
_entity_poly.pdbx_strand_id
1 'polypeptide(L)'
;MQPGGRVLHYRIVRQLGSGGMGVVFEAVDEGLERQVALKVIQPDQAFGTDEDGQVRESFRREARLAATLHDPGIVTIFSLGHVED
;
A
#
# COMPACT_ATOMS: atom_id res chain seq x y z
N MET A 1 -8.94 5.15 7.50
CA MET A 1 -7.78 5.99 7.93
C MET A 1 -8.08 7.44 7.58
N GLN A 2 -7.67 8.41 8.41
CA GLN A 2 -7.98 9.84 8.26
C GLN A 2 -6.69 10.66 8.01
N PRO A 3 -6.77 11.86 7.38
CA PRO A 3 -5.67 12.81 7.32
C PRO A 3 -5.04 13.05 8.70
N GLY A 4 -3.71 13.04 8.78
CA GLY A 4 -2.95 13.12 10.04
C GLY A 4 -2.80 11.79 10.79
N GLY A 5 -3.54 10.75 10.41
CA GLY A 5 -3.35 9.39 10.91
C GLY A 5 -2.01 8.78 10.48
N ARG A 6 -1.58 7.71 11.16
CA ARG A 6 -0.32 7.02 10.86
C ARG A 6 -0.55 5.55 10.53
N VAL A 7 0.30 5.04 9.65
CA VAL A 7 0.46 3.61 9.33
C VAL A 7 1.94 3.32 9.40
N LEU A 8 2.40 2.58 10.42
CA LEU A 8 3.84 2.45 10.70
C LEU A 8 4.49 3.85 10.79
N HIS A 9 5.54 4.11 10.01
CA HIS A 9 6.23 5.41 9.91
C HIS A 9 5.68 6.32 8.79
N TYR A 10 4.53 5.99 8.21
CA TYR A 10 3.89 6.80 7.18
C TYR A 10 2.77 7.65 7.79
N ARG A 11 2.88 8.97 7.65
CA ARG A 11 1.81 9.90 8.03
C ARG A 11 0.92 10.21 6.84
N ILE A 12 -0.38 9.94 6.98
CA ILE A 12 -1.37 10.14 5.91
C ILE A 12 -1.62 11.64 5.71
N VAL A 13 -1.50 12.09 4.47
CA VAL A 13 -1.85 13.45 4.05
C VAL A 13 -3.30 13.48 3.58
N ARG A 14 -3.64 12.66 2.58
CA ARG A 14 -5.01 12.55 2.04
C ARG A 14 -5.18 11.26 1.24
N GLN A 15 -6.42 10.89 0.97
CA GLN A 15 -6.73 9.80 0.02
C GLN A 15 -6.53 10.27 -1.42
N LEU A 16 -5.92 9.42 -2.24
CA LEU A 16 -5.76 9.62 -3.69
C LEU A 16 -6.81 8.86 -4.49
N GLY A 17 -7.21 7.68 -4.02
CA GLY A 17 -8.25 6.87 -4.66
C GLY A 17 -8.55 5.59 -3.90
N SER A 18 -9.66 4.95 -4.25
CA SER A 18 -10.08 3.65 -3.70
C SER A 18 -10.66 2.77 -4.80
N GLY A 19 -10.52 1.46 -4.64
CA GLY A 19 -11.08 0.47 -5.56
C GLY A 19 -11.09 -0.92 -4.93
N GLY A 20 -11.40 -1.95 -5.73
CA GLY A 20 -11.62 -3.31 -5.24
C GLY A 20 -10.52 -3.82 -4.29
N MET A 21 -9.24 -3.63 -4.59
CA MET A 21 -8.14 -4.16 -3.76
C MET A 21 -7.78 -3.30 -2.54
N GLY A 22 -8.39 -2.12 -2.34
CA GLY A 22 -8.10 -1.24 -1.21
C GLY A 22 -7.97 0.24 -1.59
N VAL A 23 -7.17 0.97 -0.80
CA VAL A 23 -7.12 2.44 -0.84
C VAL A 23 -5.69 2.93 -1.04
N VAL A 24 -5.50 3.96 -1.86
CA VAL A 24 -4.23 4.64 -2.06
C VAL A 24 -4.27 6.00 -1.40
N PHE A 25 -3.25 6.30 -0.60
CA PHE A 25 -3.07 7.55 0.09
C PHE A 25 -1.83 8.29 -0.38
N GLU A 26 -1.88 9.61 -0.36
CA GLU A 26 -0.68 10.44 -0.28
C GLU A 26 -0.22 10.42 1.17
N ALA A 27 1.05 10.09 1.39
CA ALA A 27 1.63 10.01 2.71
C ALA A 27 3.05 10.58 2.72
N VAL A 28 3.52 10.92 3.91
CA VAL A 28 4.93 11.25 4.16
C VAL A 28 5.56 10.05 4.84
N ASP A 29 6.61 9.51 4.24
CA ASP A 29 7.57 8.62 4.90
C ASP A 29 8.37 9.46 5.90
N GLU A 30 8.05 9.34 7.19
CA GLU A 30 8.68 10.16 8.23
C GLU A 30 10.12 9.73 8.52
N GLY A 31 10.54 8.53 8.10
CA GLY A 31 11.92 8.05 8.26
C GLY A 31 12.87 8.56 7.17
N LEU A 32 12.35 8.75 5.95
CA LEU A 32 13.11 9.26 4.80
C LEU A 32 12.72 10.69 4.40
N GLU A 33 11.83 11.32 5.15
CA GLU A 33 11.35 12.69 4.96
C GLU A 33 10.88 13.01 3.52
N ARG A 34 10.12 12.08 2.92
CA ARG A 34 9.66 12.21 1.52
C ARG A 34 8.18 11.87 1.34
N GLN A 35 7.59 12.44 0.29
CA GLN A 35 6.22 12.08 -0.13
C GLN A 35 6.21 10.75 -0.88
N VAL A 36 5.20 9.92 -0.58
CA VAL A 36 4.97 8.61 -1.20
C VAL A 36 3.49 8.37 -1.44
N ALA A 37 3.19 7.51 -2.43
CA ALA A 37 1.88 6.88 -2.53
C ALA A 37 1.88 5.59 -1.68
N LEU A 38 0.99 5.51 -0.69
CA LEU A 38 0.82 4.33 0.17
C LEU A 38 -0.45 3.58 -0.22
N LYS A 39 -0.31 2.39 -0.82
CA LYS A 39 -1.43 1.49 -1.10
C LYS A 39 -1.65 0.54 0.08
N VAL A 40 -2.81 0.64 0.71
CA VAL A 40 -3.23 -0.23 1.81
C VAL A 40 -4.28 -1.20 1.28
N ILE A 41 -4.03 -2.49 1.45
CA ILE A 41 -4.95 -3.57 1.05
C ILE A 41 -5.92 -3.83 2.20
N GLN A 42 -7.21 -3.87 1.88
CA GLN A 42 -8.29 -4.17 2.83
C GLN A 42 -9.04 -5.42 2.32
N PRO A 43 -8.49 -6.61 2.55
CA PRO A 43 -8.99 -7.83 1.93
C PRO A 43 -10.42 -8.17 2.37
N ASP A 44 -10.74 -7.89 3.64
CA ASP A 44 -12.07 -8.05 4.26
C ASP A 44 -13.17 -7.18 3.64
N GLN A 45 -12.82 -6.04 3.03
CA GLN A 45 -13.76 -5.15 2.33
C GLN A 45 -13.86 -5.47 0.82
N ALA A 46 -12.89 -6.21 0.31
CA ALA A 46 -12.62 -6.39 -1.09
C ALA A 46 -13.10 -7.74 -1.64
N PHE A 47 -12.96 -8.78 -0.82
CA PHE A 47 -13.22 -10.17 -1.17
C PHE A 47 -13.87 -10.88 0.04
N GLY A 48 -14.60 -11.96 -0.19
CA GLY A 48 -15.16 -12.74 0.92
C GLY A 48 -14.05 -13.34 1.79
N THR A 49 -14.39 -13.76 3.02
CA THR A 49 -13.43 -14.26 4.04
C THR A 49 -12.51 -15.39 3.57
N ASP A 50 -12.90 -16.13 2.51
CA ASP A 50 -12.14 -17.26 1.98
C ASP A 50 -11.02 -16.86 1.01
N GLU A 51 -11.01 -15.61 0.50
CA GLU A 51 -10.08 -15.14 -0.55
C GLU A 51 -8.95 -14.24 -0.02
N ASP A 52 -9.01 -13.84 1.26
CA ASP A 52 -8.07 -12.91 1.89
C ASP A 52 -6.61 -13.34 1.76
N GLY A 53 -6.34 -14.64 1.90
CA GLY A 53 -5.00 -15.21 1.79
C GLY A 53 -4.41 -15.08 0.39
N GLN A 54 -5.22 -15.38 -0.63
CA GLN A 54 -4.79 -15.36 -2.04
C GLN A 54 -4.55 -13.94 -2.54
N VAL A 55 -5.38 -12.99 -2.09
CA VAL A 55 -5.23 -11.56 -2.40
C VAL A 55 -3.95 -11.00 -1.79
N ARG A 56 -3.70 -11.31 -0.51
CA ARG A 56 -2.45 -10.92 0.18
C ARG A 56 -1.22 -11.50 -0.52
N GLU A 57 -1.26 -12.76 -0.93
CA GLU A 57 -0.15 -13.39 -1.65
C GLU A 57 0.09 -12.73 -3.01
N SER A 58 -0.97 -12.54 -3.81
CA SER A 58 -0.87 -11.91 -5.13
C SER A 58 -0.32 -10.49 -5.05
N PHE A 59 -0.79 -9.70 -4.07
CA PHE A 59 -0.26 -8.36 -3.80
C PHE A 59 1.24 -8.40 -3.49
N ARG A 60 1.68 -9.32 -2.61
CA ARG A 60 3.12 -9.46 -2.28
C ARG A 60 3.92 -9.90 -3.50
N ARG A 61 3.37 -10.80 -4.33
CA ARG A 61 4.04 -11.29 -5.54
C ARG A 61 4.24 -10.16 -6.55
N GLU A 62 3.19 -9.41 -6.87
CA GLU A 62 3.25 -8.26 -7.77
C GLU A 62 4.20 -7.18 -7.25
N ALA A 63 4.14 -6.89 -5.96
CA ALA A 63 5.02 -5.90 -5.36
C ALA A 63 6.50 -6.28 -5.49
N ARG A 64 6.84 -7.56 -5.27
CA ARG A 64 8.20 -8.07 -5.46
C ARG A 64 8.66 -8.00 -6.91
N LEU A 65 7.79 -8.36 -7.86
CA LEU A 65 8.09 -8.28 -9.28
C LEU A 65 8.30 -6.84 -9.75
N ALA A 66 7.44 -5.90 -9.32
CA ALA A 66 7.59 -4.50 -9.67
C ALA A 66 8.83 -3.88 -9.01
N ALA A 67 9.20 -4.29 -7.79
CA ALA A 67 10.38 -3.79 -7.09
C ALA A 67 11.72 -4.17 -7.77
N THR A 68 11.76 -5.21 -8.61
CA THR A 68 12.97 -5.58 -9.36
C THR A 68 13.11 -4.83 -10.69
N LEU A 69 12.09 -4.08 -11.11
CA LEU A 69 12.09 -3.33 -12.36
C LEU A 69 12.56 -1.90 -12.12
N HIS A 70 13.56 -1.48 -12.91
CA HIS A 70 14.09 -0.12 -12.90
C HIS A 70 13.89 0.50 -14.28
N ASP A 71 12.69 1.00 -14.52
CA ASP A 71 12.31 1.64 -15.79
C ASP A 71 11.47 2.90 -15.50
N PRO A 72 11.68 4.02 -16.22
CA PRO A 72 10.94 5.26 -16.00
C PRO A 72 9.42 5.14 -16.22
N GLY A 73 8.95 4.13 -16.97
CA GLY A 73 7.53 3.83 -17.17
C GLY A 73 6.90 2.98 -16.06
N ILE A 74 7.69 2.50 -15.09
CA ILE A 74 7.24 1.60 -14.03
C ILE A 74 7.41 2.27 -12.68
N VAL A 75 6.38 2.23 -11.85
CA VAL A 75 6.45 2.78 -10.50
C VAL A 75 7.40 1.96 -9.63
N THR A 76 8.36 2.63 -9.00
CA THR A 76 9.26 2.01 -8.04
C THR A 76 8.55 1.73 -6.73
N ILE A 77 8.63 0.49 -6.26
CA ILE A 77 8.15 0.11 -4.93
C ILE A 77 9.32 0.24 -3.95
N PHE A 78 9.15 1.13 -2.98
CA PHE A 78 10.19 1.40 -1.98
C PHE A 78 10.14 0.47 -0.76
N SER A 79 8.95 0.00 -0.41
CA SER A 79 8.74 -0.79 0.81
C SER A 79 7.48 -1.64 0.67
N LEU A 80 7.47 -2.77 1.37
CA LEU A 80 6.33 -3.65 1.52
C LEU A 80 6.24 -4.05 2.99
N GLY A 81 5.10 -3.78 3.61
CA GLY A 81 4.89 -4.03 5.04
C GLY A 81 3.52 -4.65 5.32
N HIS A 82 3.33 -5.04 6.58
CA HIS A 82 2.05 -5.49 7.13
C HIS A 82 1.86 -4.81 8.48
N VAL A 83 0.61 -4.51 8.83
CA VAL A 83 0.22 -4.03 10.15
C VAL A 83 -0.58 -5.16 10.76
N GLU A 84 -0.05 -5.77 11.82
CA GLU A 84 -0.83 -6.67 12.67
C GLU A 84 -1.76 -5.83 13.53
N ASP A 85 -2.94 -6.37 13.85
CA ASP A 85 -3.95 -5.70 14.69
C ASP A 85 -3.45 -5.51 16.13
#